data_AF-A0A9P6DAR3-F1
#
_entry.id   AF-A0A9P6DAR3-F1
#
_cell.length_a   1.000
_cell.length_b   1.000
_cell.length_c   1.000
_cell.angle_alpha   90.00
_cell.angle_beta   90.00
_cell.angle_gamma   90.00
#
_symmetry.space_group_name_H-M   'P 1'
#
loop_
_entity.id
_entity.type
_entity.pdbx_description
1 polymer ?
#
loop_
_entity_poly.entity_id
_entity_poly.type
_entity_poly.pdbx_seq_one_letter_code
_entity_poly.pdbx_strand_id
1 'polypeptide(L)'
;MCLIKTHWDKAQQSEVPHFRRTQAKSKPVVRHPHHRHTVHATQSGDDDDDDDDDNNDNKHVANRRDVNKGWPKEAHYEPIVSPARTLGIKNQPFPLRAVVKAAIKHVTGDIIFDSAYPSADLNNFNKYHRQVLVESARSLSYNHLAGRFKKDDELLKLIAGVVNARTSRIRTQFKEVTDSKIEGFYLSVGTSKDTTARLAYLINQMNYIYPLKQHNEDLDVNCPYGHPAVISSIKHYFFVGDRGSSLANKHSTCFTSSFKDGPLSLELELPIAMVSLAATAIHASLVKWDETGSQKSKGFRAEEYQDIYEGHEAFLQSLKAEWLKFFHKTMHALHEIVA
;
A
#
# COMPACT_ATOMS: atom_id res chain seq x y z
N MET A 1 -24.95 -9.23 -9.06
CA MET A 1 -24.40 -10.52 -9.54
C MET A 1 -24.63 -10.79 -11.03
N CYS A 2 -25.68 -10.25 -11.67
CA CYS A 2 -25.97 -10.53 -13.09
C CYS A 2 -25.05 -9.82 -14.12
N LEU A 3 -24.45 -8.67 -13.76
CA LEU A 3 -23.57 -7.87 -14.65
C LEU A 3 -22.16 -8.46 -14.85
N ILE A 4 -21.73 -9.38 -13.97
CA ILE A 4 -20.36 -9.94 -14.00
C ILE A 4 -20.21 -10.96 -15.14
N LYS A 5 -21.29 -11.56 -15.65
CA LYS A 5 -21.22 -12.70 -16.57
C LYS A 5 -21.11 -12.28 -18.06
N THR A 6 -21.73 -11.16 -18.43
CA THR A 6 -21.88 -10.76 -19.84
C THR A 6 -20.57 -10.38 -20.54
N HIS A 7 -19.51 -10.05 -19.79
CA HIS A 7 -18.20 -9.71 -20.38
C HIS A 7 -17.25 -10.90 -20.55
N TRP A 8 -17.50 -12.04 -19.88
CA TRP A 8 -16.51 -13.11 -19.72
C TRP A 8 -16.77 -14.37 -20.57
N ASP A 9 -18.01 -14.56 -21.05
CA ASP A 9 -18.44 -15.78 -21.76
C ASP A 9 -17.85 -15.96 -23.19
N LYS A 10 -16.89 -15.13 -23.64
CA LYS A 10 -16.32 -15.19 -25.01
C LYS A 10 -14.85 -15.63 -25.10
N ALA A 11 -14.31 -16.30 -24.08
CA ALA A 11 -12.94 -16.82 -24.12
C ALA A 11 -12.85 -18.24 -23.57
N GLN A 12 -13.18 -19.24 -24.39
CA GLN A 12 -12.81 -20.63 -24.12
C GLN A 12 -12.11 -21.19 -25.35
N GLN A 13 -10.81 -21.49 -25.20
CA GLN A 13 -10.13 -22.62 -25.87
C GLN A 13 -8.65 -22.84 -25.45
N SER A 14 -8.16 -22.22 -24.37
CA SER A 14 -6.83 -22.53 -23.80
C SER A 14 -6.87 -22.44 -22.28
N GLU A 15 -6.23 -23.38 -21.58
CA GLU A 15 -6.12 -23.37 -20.12
C GLU A 15 -5.48 -22.06 -19.65
N VAL A 16 -6.23 -21.28 -18.86
CA VAL A 16 -5.74 -20.04 -18.25
C VAL A 16 -4.70 -20.40 -17.18
N PRO A 17 -3.56 -19.70 -17.11
CA PRO A 17 -2.56 -19.94 -16.06
C PRO A 17 -3.19 -19.82 -14.67
N HIS A 18 -3.09 -20.88 -13.88
CA HIS A 18 -3.51 -20.84 -12.48
C HIS A 18 -2.40 -20.20 -11.65
N PHE A 19 -2.75 -19.25 -10.77
CA PHE A 19 -1.80 -18.74 -9.80
C PHE A 19 -1.29 -19.89 -8.94
N ARG A 20 -0.04 -20.32 -9.16
CA ARG A 20 0.68 -21.22 -8.28
C ARG A 20 1.93 -20.51 -7.84
N ARG A 21 2.14 -20.40 -6.53
CA ARG A 21 3.42 -19.92 -6.00
C ARG A 21 4.50 -20.87 -6.52
N THR A 22 5.31 -20.43 -7.47
CA THR A 22 6.58 -21.11 -7.74
C THR A 22 7.37 -21.03 -6.45
N GLN A 23 7.67 -22.17 -5.83
CA GLN A 23 8.59 -22.21 -4.71
C GLN A 23 9.98 -21.77 -5.21
N ALA A 24 10.23 -20.46 -5.21
CA ALA A 24 11.59 -19.98 -5.11
C ALA A 24 12.13 -20.57 -3.81
N LYS A 25 13.15 -21.44 -3.92
CA LYS A 25 13.76 -22.21 -2.83
C LYS A 25 13.79 -21.36 -1.56
N SER A 26 12.84 -21.62 -0.66
CA SER A 26 12.85 -21.03 0.66
C SER A 26 14.13 -21.51 1.33
N LYS A 27 15.04 -20.58 1.63
CA LYS A 27 16.10 -20.90 2.57
C LYS A 27 15.43 -21.38 3.87
N PRO A 28 15.93 -22.45 4.50
CA PRO A 28 15.33 -22.98 5.71
C PRO A 28 15.24 -21.85 6.74
N VAL A 29 14.05 -21.67 7.31
CA VAL A 29 13.83 -20.80 8.46
C VAL A 29 14.62 -21.41 9.61
N VAL A 30 15.84 -20.92 9.81
CA VAL A 30 16.61 -21.21 11.01
C VAL A 30 15.87 -20.54 12.16
N ARG A 31 15.20 -21.34 12.98
CA ARG A 31 14.68 -20.89 14.26
C ARG A 31 15.88 -20.46 15.11
N HIS A 32 16.09 -19.15 15.24
CA HIS A 32 17.04 -18.61 16.21
C HIS A 32 16.33 -18.32 17.54
N PRO A 33 16.96 -18.65 18.68
CA PRO A 33 16.39 -18.40 20.00
C PRO A 33 16.18 -16.90 20.23
N HIS A 34 15.13 -16.57 20.98
CA HIS A 34 14.82 -15.21 21.41
C HIS A 34 16.00 -14.58 22.18
N HIS A 35 16.77 -13.72 21.50
CA HIS A 35 17.53 -12.68 22.15
C HIS A 35 16.86 -11.33 21.94
N ARG A 36 16.44 -10.78 23.08
CA ARG A 36 15.71 -9.53 23.27
C ARG A 36 16.66 -8.36 22.95
N HIS A 37 16.62 -7.87 21.72
CA HIS A 37 17.09 -6.52 21.41
C HIS A 37 15.88 -5.62 21.23
N THR A 38 15.65 -4.81 22.27
CA THR A 38 14.67 -3.72 22.31
C THR A 38 15.06 -2.64 21.31
N VAL A 39 14.25 -2.48 20.27
CA VAL A 39 14.22 -1.28 19.43
C VAL A 39 12.84 -0.67 19.60
N HIS A 40 12.81 0.50 20.25
CA HIS A 40 11.59 1.18 20.69
C HIS A 40 10.69 1.56 19.51
N ALA A 41 9.53 0.91 19.43
CA ALA A 41 8.37 1.40 18.68
C ALA A 41 7.71 2.54 19.47
N THR A 42 7.53 3.69 18.83
CA THR A 42 6.73 4.82 19.30
C THR A 42 5.24 4.49 19.22
N GLN A 43 4.62 4.26 20.37
CA GLN A 43 3.17 4.35 20.59
C GLN A 43 2.83 5.71 21.22
N SER A 44 1.62 6.20 20.94
CA SER A 44 1.10 7.52 21.32
C SER A 44 -0.25 7.38 22.04
N GLY A 45 -0.40 8.12 23.15
CA GLY A 45 -1.63 8.51 23.88
C GLY A 45 -2.04 7.57 25.02
N ASP A 46 -2.52 7.98 26.20
CA ASP A 46 -2.83 9.29 26.82
C ASP A 46 -2.88 9.11 28.38
N ASP A 47 -2.63 10.21 29.10
CA ASP A 47 -3.10 10.72 30.41
C ASP A 47 -3.29 9.84 31.68
N ASP A 48 -2.57 10.18 32.77
CA ASP A 48 -3.12 10.82 34.00
C ASP A 48 -2.09 10.86 35.18
N ASP A 49 -1.87 12.09 35.65
CA ASP A 49 -1.64 12.65 37.01
C ASP A 49 -0.57 12.21 38.04
N ASP A 50 0.03 13.30 38.57
CA ASP A 50 0.50 13.61 39.94
C ASP A 50 1.96 13.40 40.41
N ASP A 51 2.56 14.58 40.68
CA ASP A 51 3.34 15.03 41.84
C ASP A 51 4.87 14.83 41.97
N ASP A 52 5.50 16.01 41.83
CA ASP A 52 6.46 16.66 42.74
C ASP A 52 7.96 16.32 42.77
N ASP A 53 8.68 17.45 42.81
CA ASP A 53 10.05 17.71 43.27
C ASP A 53 11.21 16.95 42.60
N ASP A 54 12.07 17.68 41.88
CA ASP A 54 13.07 18.48 42.57
C ASP A 54 13.94 19.30 41.58
N ASN A 55 14.49 20.37 42.13
CA ASN A 55 15.31 21.39 41.52
C ASN A 55 16.56 20.90 40.78
N ASN A 56 17.09 21.80 39.95
CA ASN A 56 18.51 21.96 39.61
C ASN A 56 19.05 21.19 38.38
N ASP A 57 19.05 21.83 37.20
CA ASP A 57 20.30 22.38 36.65
C ASP A 57 20.10 23.07 35.30
N ASN A 58 20.21 24.39 35.35
CA ASN A 58 20.45 25.28 34.24
C ASN A 58 21.83 24.97 33.62
N LYS A 59 21.91 24.13 32.57
CA LYS A 59 23.01 24.10 31.55
C LYS A 59 22.84 22.98 30.50
N HIS A 60 21.88 23.12 29.60
CA HIS A 60 21.99 22.49 28.27
C HIS A 60 21.37 23.37 27.19
N VAL A 61 21.85 24.61 27.07
CA VAL A 61 21.78 25.34 25.79
C VAL A 61 22.81 24.69 24.85
N ALA A 62 22.51 23.47 24.43
CA ALA A 62 23.29 22.77 23.43
C ALA A 62 23.20 23.57 22.14
N ASN A 63 24.32 24.18 21.77
CA ASN A 63 24.72 24.74 20.49
C ASN A 63 23.89 24.22 19.30
N ARG A 64 22.66 24.73 19.10
CA ARG A 64 21.81 24.35 17.98
C ARG A 64 22.43 24.98 16.75
N ARG A 65 23.16 24.19 15.97
CA ARG A 65 23.61 24.59 14.63
C ARG A 65 22.40 25.17 13.90
N ASP A 66 22.52 26.39 13.39
CA ASP A 66 21.51 26.96 12.52
C ASP A 66 21.43 26.10 11.26
N VAL A 67 20.40 25.26 11.20
CA VAL A 67 20.14 24.32 10.09
C VAL A 67 19.90 25.05 8.76
N ASN A 68 19.62 26.34 8.80
CA ASN A 68 19.36 27.16 7.62
C ASN A 68 20.59 27.98 7.17
N LYS A 69 21.70 27.92 7.93
CA LYS A 69 22.94 28.61 7.57
C LYS A 69 23.44 28.17 6.20
N GLY A 70 23.64 29.14 5.30
CA GLY A 70 24.13 28.89 3.93
C GLY A 70 23.04 28.56 2.90
N TRP A 71 21.77 28.51 3.31
CA TRP A 71 20.63 28.33 2.41
C TRP A 71 19.86 29.64 2.19
N PRO A 72 19.32 29.89 0.99
CA PRO A 72 18.43 31.01 0.75
C PRO A 72 17.12 30.84 1.53
N LYS A 73 16.47 31.95 1.88
CA LYS A 73 15.23 31.97 2.69
C LYS A 73 14.13 31.03 2.15
N GLU A 74 14.03 30.91 0.83
CA GLU A 74 13.05 30.04 0.17
C GLU A 74 13.27 28.53 0.43
N ALA A 75 14.50 28.15 0.79
CA ALA A 75 14.86 26.78 1.12
C ALA A 75 14.94 26.52 2.63
N HIS A 76 14.54 27.49 3.48
CA HIS A 76 14.54 27.32 4.93
C HIS A 76 13.48 26.33 5.39
N TYR A 77 13.74 25.70 6.53
CA TYR A 77 12.77 24.85 7.23
C TYR A 77 12.84 25.09 8.74
N GLU A 78 11.74 24.79 9.42
CA GLU A 78 11.66 24.83 10.88
C GLU A 78 12.10 23.46 11.43
N PRO A 79 13.17 23.39 12.26
CA PRO A 79 13.66 22.12 12.80
C PRO A 79 12.68 21.51 13.80
N ILE A 80 12.87 20.23 14.08
CA ILE A 80 12.09 19.53 15.12
C ILE A 80 12.43 20.14 16.48
N VAL A 81 11.38 20.49 17.24
CA VAL A 81 11.50 20.99 18.62
C VAL A 81 11.08 19.87 19.58
N SER A 82 11.94 19.54 20.55
CA SER A 82 11.62 18.58 21.62
C SER A 82 10.31 18.97 22.31
N PRO A 83 9.40 18.02 22.61
CA PRO A 83 9.56 16.56 22.57
C PRO A 83 9.15 15.89 21.24
N ALA A 84 8.88 16.66 20.19
CA ALA A 84 8.41 16.10 18.93
C ALA A 84 9.44 15.14 18.31
N ARG A 85 8.95 14.03 17.75
CA ARG A 85 9.78 13.02 17.05
C ARG A 85 9.71 13.13 15.53
N THR A 86 8.83 13.97 14.99
CA THR A 86 8.59 14.12 13.55
C THR A 86 8.52 15.59 13.14
N LEU A 87 8.81 15.86 11.87
CA LEU A 87 8.76 17.21 11.31
C LEU A 87 7.30 17.68 11.17
N GLY A 88 6.94 18.71 11.93
CA GLY A 88 5.60 19.30 11.88
C GLY A 88 5.37 20.09 10.58
N ILE A 89 4.69 19.48 9.60
CA ILE A 89 4.46 20.09 8.27
C ILE A 89 3.67 21.40 8.33
N LYS A 90 2.72 21.54 9.27
CA LYS A 90 1.89 22.75 9.37
C LYS A 90 2.73 24.02 9.65
N ASN A 91 3.80 23.85 10.41
CA ASN A 91 4.67 24.93 10.88
C ASN A 91 5.73 25.32 9.84
N GLN A 92 5.88 24.55 8.76
CA GLN A 92 6.92 24.79 7.77
C GLN A 92 6.59 26.01 6.87
N PRO A 93 7.61 26.66 6.29
CA PRO A 93 7.42 27.68 5.28
C PRO A 93 6.57 27.19 4.10
N PHE A 94 5.80 28.10 3.50
CA PHE A 94 4.89 27.75 2.41
C PHE A 94 5.54 26.95 1.26
N PRO A 95 6.74 27.31 0.75
CA PRO A 95 7.41 26.54 -0.29
C PRO A 95 7.61 25.06 0.09
N LEU A 96 8.13 24.80 1.29
CA LEU A 96 8.35 23.44 1.75
C LEU A 96 7.03 22.67 1.92
N ARG A 97 5.99 23.31 2.47
CA ARG A 97 4.66 22.68 2.58
C ARG A 97 4.08 22.29 1.22
N ALA A 98 4.24 23.16 0.22
CA ALA A 98 3.75 22.90 -1.13
C ALA A 98 4.50 21.70 -1.75
N VAL A 99 5.82 21.63 -1.61
CA VAL A 99 6.62 20.50 -2.09
C VAL A 99 6.25 19.20 -1.38
N VAL A 100 6.11 19.20 -0.05
CA VAL A 100 5.73 18.00 0.71
C VAL A 100 4.35 17.50 0.29
N LYS A 101 3.38 18.40 0.06
CA LYS A 101 2.06 18.02 -0.46
C LYS A 101 2.15 17.40 -1.87
N ALA A 102 2.96 17.98 -2.76
CA ALA A 102 3.19 17.43 -4.09
C ALA A 102 3.88 16.06 -4.04
N ALA A 103 4.87 15.89 -3.18
CA ALA A 103 5.54 14.61 -2.94
C ALA A 103 4.59 13.55 -2.39
N ILE A 104 3.72 13.90 -1.45
CA ILE A 104 2.66 13.01 -0.94
C ILE A 104 1.73 12.57 -2.10
N LYS A 105 1.32 13.50 -2.97
CA LYS A 105 0.51 13.16 -4.15
C LYS A 105 1.26 12.21 -5.09
N HIS A 106 2.56 12.46 -5.32
CA HIS A 106 3.42 11.63 -6.15
C HIS A 106 3.48 10.19 -5.59
N VAL A 107 3.93 10.00 -4.35
CA VAL A 107 4.05 8.67 -3.74
C VAL A 107 2.69 7.96 -3.63
N THR A 108 1.60 8.70 -3.42
CA THR A 108 0.25 8.11 -3.48
C THR A 108 -0.06 7.55 -4.86
N GLY A 109 0.34 8.24 -5.93
CA GLY A 109 0.27 7.72 -7.30
C GLY A 109 1.08 6.45 -7.45
N ASP A 110 2.35 6.46 -7.08
CA ASP A 110 3.24 5.30 -7.23
C ASP A 110 2.69 4.06 -6.51
N ILE A 111 2.14 4.21 -5.31
CA ILE A 111 1.51 3.10 -4.56
C ILE A 111 0.34 2.48 -5.33
N ILE A 112 -0.45 3.31 -6.02
CA ILE A 112 -1.67 2.89 -6.71
C ILE A 112 -1.35 2.30 -8.09
N PHE A 113 -0.40 2.89 -8.81
CA PHE A 113 -0.17 2.62 -10.23
C PHE A 113 1.10 1.83 -10.51
N ASP A 114 2.15 1.97 -9.70
CA ASP A 114 3.47 1.37 -9.97
C ASP A 114 3.77 0.23 -9.02
N SER A 115 3.93 0.52 -7.72
CA SER A 115 4.16 -0.48 -6.69
C SER A 115 3.81 0.04 -5.30
N ALA A 116 3.16 -0.78 -4.48
CA ALA A 116 2.87 -0.48 -3.07
C ALA A 116 4.13 -0.56 -2.17
N TYR A 117 5.25 -1.02 -2.72
CA TYR A 117 6.56 -1.17 -2.05
C TYR A 117 7.69 -0.51 -2.87
N PRO A 118 7.64 0.82 -3.13
CA PRO A 118 8.55 1.49 -4.05
C PRO A 118 10.01 1.54 -3.55
N SER A 119 10.29 1.15 -2.30
CA SER A 119 11.64 1.16 -1.72
C SER A 119 11.80 0.12 -0.61
N ALA A 120 12.06 -1.13 -1.00
CA ALA A 120 12.22 -2.26 -0.08
C ALA A 120 13.51 -2.23 0.77
N ASP A 121 14.56 -1.52 0.33
CA ASP A 121 15.81 -1.35 1.10
C ASP A 121 16.15 0.13 1.34
N LEU A 122 17.02 0.40 2.33
CA LEU A 122 17.33 1.75 2.82
C LEU A 122 18.06 2.63 1.78
N ASN A 123 18.88 2.03 0.92
CA ASN A 123 19.63 2.77 -0.10
C ASN A 123 18.68 3.21 -1.21
N ASN A 124 17.79 2.31 -1.62
CA ASN A 124 16.70 2.61 -2.54
C ASN A 124 15.69 3.57 -1.92
N PHE A 125 15.44 3.50 -0.61
CA PHE A 125 14.56 4.41 0.13
C PHE A 125 15.00 5.87 0.02
N ASN A 126 16.24 6.18 0.39
CA ASN A 126 16.72 7.56 0.33
C ASN A 126 16.84 8.05 -1.13
N LYS A 127 17.23 7.18 -2.05
CA LYS A 127 17.32 7.51 -3.48
C LYS A 127 15.96 7.86 -4.06
N TYR A 128 14.96 7.00 -3.82
CA TYR A 128 13.59 7.19 -4.26
C TYR A 128 12.99 8.48 -3.68
N HIS A 129 13.03 8.66 -2.35
CA HIS A 129 12.45 9.86 -1.73
C HIS A 129 13.18 11.15 -2.15
N ARG A 130 14.50 11.09 -2.37
CA ARG A 130 15.23 12.24 -2.91
C ARG A 130 14.74 12.59 -4.30
N GLN A 131 14.58 11.60 -5.18
CA GLN A 131 14.07 11.80 -6.54
C GLN A 131 12.68 12.45 -6.50
N VAL A 132 11.75 11.85 -5.76
CA VAL A 132 10.38 12.36 -5.61
C VAL A 132 10.36 13.81 -5.11
N LEU A 133 11.15 14.15 -4.10
CA LEU A 133 11.20 15.50 -3.53
C LEU A 133 11.82 16.52 -4.50
N VAL A 134 12.89 16.13 -5.20
CA VAL A 134 13.54 16.97 -6.21
C VAL A 134 12.61 17.24 -7.39
N GLU A 135 11.91 16.22 -7.89
CA GLU A 135 10.96 16.35 -8.99
C GLU A 135 9.74 17.20 -8.58
N SER A 136 9.21 16.97 -7.37
CA SER A 136 8.13 17.76 -6.81
C SER A 136 8.52 19.23 -6.68
N ALA A 137 9.71 19.53 -6.15
CA ALA A 137 10.22 20.89 -6.03
C ALA A 137 10.40 21.57 -7.41
N ARG A 138 10.95 20.85 -8.39
CA ARG A 138 11.11 21.35 -9.76
C ARG A 138 9.78 21.64 -10.44
N SER A 139 8.79 20.76 -10.29
CA SER A 139 7.46 20.94 -10.87
C SER A 139 6.75 22.21 -10.37
N LEU A 140 7.11 22.66 -9.15
CA LEU A 140 6.60 23.87 -8.52
C LEU A 140 7.55 25.07 -8.65
N SER A 141 8.61 24.95 -9.45
CA SER A 141 9.65 25.97 -9.64
C SER A 141 10.44 26.36 -8.38
N TYR A 142 10.45 25.53 -7.34
CA TYR A 142 11.25 25.74 -6.12
C TYR A 142 12.67 25.17 -6.27
N ASN A 143 13.47 25.74 -7.17
CA ASN A 143 14.80 25.24 -7.52
C ASN A 143 15.80 25.24 -6.36
N HIS A 144 15.70 26.20 -5.44
CA HIS A 144 16.55 26.22 -4.25
C HIS A 144 16.26 25.04 -3.30
N LEU A 145 14.99 24.68 -3.11
CA LEU A 145 14.61 23.48 -2.36
C LEU A 145 15.07 22.21 -3.09
N ALA A 146 14.92 22.14 -4.41
CA ALA A 146 15.43 21.02 -5.20
C ALA A 146 16.95 20.86 -5.04
N GLY A 147 17.69 21.96 -5.02
CA GLY A 147 19.13 21.98 -4.74
C GLY A 147 19.45 21.50 -3.33
N ARG A 148 18.63 21.91 -2.34
CA ARG A 148 18.78 21.51 -0.94
C ARG A 148 18.55 20.02 -0.74
N PHE A 149 17.47 19.44 -1.28
CA PHE A 149 17.22 18.00 -1.16
C PHE A 149 18.32 17.13 -1.78
N LYS A 150 19.14 17.66 -2.69
CA LYS A 150 20.29 16.93 -3.24
C LYS A 150 21.51 16.90 -2.32
N LYS A 151 21.64 17.87 -1.41
CA LYS A 151 22.86 18.09 -0.60
C LYS A 151 22.64 17.89 0.90
N ASP A 152 21.44 18.14 1.39
CA ASP A 152 21.07 18.10 2.80
C ASP A 152 20.39 16.76 3.14
N ASP A 153 21.19 15.80 3.55
CA ASP A 153 20.73 14.45 3.89
C ASP A 153 19.92 14.40 5.19
N GLU A 154 20.15 15.33 6.11
CA GLU A 154 19.37 15.42 7.36
C GLU A 154 17.94 15.85 7.05
N LEU A 155 17.77 16.95 6.30
CA LEU A 155 16.45 17.39 5.87
C LEU A 155 15.73 16.32 5.03
N LEU A 156 16.47 15.65 4.14
CA LEU A 156 15.92 14.56 3.33
C LEU A 156 15.34 13.45 4.23
N LYS A 157 16.08 12.96 5.22
CA LYS A 157 15.61 11.89 6.12
C LYS A 157 14.35 12.30 6.88
N LEU A 158 14.30 13.54 7.37
CA LEU A 158 13.13 14.07 8.09
C LEU A 158 11.88 14.06 7.23
N ILE A 159 11.97 14.56 5.99
CA ILE A 159 10.82 14.64 5.09
C ILE A 159 10.46 13.27 4.51
N ALA A 160 11.45 12.45 4.17
CA ALA A 160 11.22 11.09 3.72
C ALA A 160 10.44 10.28 4.77
N GLY A 161 10.73 10.47 6.06
CA GLY A 161 9.93 9.89 7.14
C GLY A 161 8.45 10.32 7.11
N VAL A 162 8.17 11.60 6.86
CA VAL A 162 6.79 12.11 6.74
C VAL A 162 6.08 11.53 5.51
N VAL A 163 6.75 11.49 4.37
CA VAL A 163 6.19 10.94 3.12
C VAL A 163 5.95 9.44 3.27
N ASN A 164 6.89 8.68 3.83
CA ASN A 164 6.73 7.25 4.06
C ASN A 164 5.64 6.91 5.08
N ALA A 165 5.44 7.76 6.10
CA ALA A 165 4.31 7.60 7.03
C ALA A 165 2.96 7.64 6.29
N ARG A 166 2.87 8.35 5.15
CA ARG A 166 1.68 8.32 4.29
C ARG A 166 1.52 6.97 3.60
N THR A 167 2.59 6.40 3.07
CA THR A 167 2.61 5.05 2.46
C THR A 167 2.14 3.99 3.44
N SER A 168 2.68 4.00 4.66
CA SER A 168 2.25 3.08 5.73
C SER A 168 0.78 3.29 6.08
N ARG A 169 0.32 4.54 6.20
CA ARG A 169 -1.09 4.82 6.46
C ARG A 169 -2.01 4.29 5.37
N ILE A 170 -1.66 4.42 4.09
CA ILE A 170 -2.47 3.88 2.99
C ILE A 170 -2.63 2.37 3.13
N ARG A 171 -1.52 1.65 3.32
CA ARG A 171 -1.54 0.20 3.47
C ARG A 171 -2.35 -0.25 4.70
N THR A 172 -2.17 0.42 5.84
CA THR A 172 -2.93 0.14 7.07
C THR A 172 -4.43 0.37 6.87
N GLN A 173 -4.82 1.52 6.35
CA GLN A 173 -6.25 1.84 6.15
C GLN A 173 -6.89 0.93 5.11
N PHE A 174 -6.16 0.55 4.05
CA PHE A 174 -6.66 -0.42 3.08
C PHE A 174 -6.88 -1.79 3.75
N LYS A 175 -5.96 -2.23 4.61
CA LYS A 175 -6.12 -3.47 5.38
C LYS A 175 -7.29 -3.41 6.37
N GLU A 176 -7.56 -2.27 7.00
CA GLU A 176 -8.75 -2.11 7.85
C GLU A 176 -10.04 -2.37 7.06
N VAL A 177 -10.08 -1.92 5.79
CA VAL A 177 -11.19 -2.22 4.88
C VAL A 177 -11.28 -3.72 4.60
N THR A 178 -10.16 -4.42 4.35
CA THR A 178 -10.20 -5.87 4.09
C THR A 178 -10.56 -6.67 5.34
N ASP A 179 -10.06 -6.27 6.52
CA ASP A 179 -10.39 -6.91 7.80
C ASP A 179 -11.91 -6.91 8.03
N SER A 180 -12.60 -5.80 7.73
CA SER A 180 -14.07 -5.69 7.88
C SER A 180 -14.87 -6.59 6.92
N LYS A 181 -14.22 -7.15 5.90
CA LYS A 181 -14.85 -7.91 4.82
C LYS A 181 -14.67 -9.42 4.95
N ILE A 182 -13.68 -9.87 5.72
CA ILE A 182 -13.31 -11.30 5.76
C ILE A 182 -14.47 -12.16 6.23
N GLU A 183 -15.10 -11.78 7.34
CA GLU A 183 -16.17 -12.58 7.95
C GLU A 183 -17.32 -12.81 6.95
N GLY A 184 -17.87 -11.73 6.39
CA GLY A 184 -19.02 -11.79 5.47
C GLY A 184 -18.75 -12.48 4.15
N PHE A 185 -17.53 -12.35 3.58
CA PHE A 185 -17.24 -12.91 2.26
C PHE A 185 -16.60 -14.30 2.30
N TYR A 186 -15.85 -14.65 3.36
CA TYR A 186 -15.12 -15.92 3.41
C TYR A 186 -15.61 -16.86 4.51
N LEU A 187 -16.18 -16.35 5.62
CA LEU A 187 -16.40 -17.15 6.83
C LEU A 187 -17.87 -17.43 7.16
N SER A 188 -18.83 -16.66 6.62
CA SER A 188 -20.27 -16.90 6.84
C SER A 188 -20.82 -18.20 6.24
N VAL A 189 -19.97 -19.12 5.78
CA VAL A 189 -20.30 -20.41 5.19
C VAL A 189 -19.59 -21.52 5.98
N GLY A 190 -20.21 -22.01 7.07
CA GLY A 190 -19.77 -23.24 7.78
C GLY A 190 -19.60 -23.13 9.31
N THR A 191 -19.43 -24.29 9.97
CA THR A 191 -19.16 -24.40 11.42
C THR A 191 -17.66 -24.23 11.73
N SER A 192 -17.26 -24.00 12.99
CA SER A 192 -15.87 -23.59 13.32
C SER A 192 -14.76 -24.58 12.91
N LYS A 193 -15.06 -25.88 12.81
CA LYS A 193 -14.10 -26.88 12.29
C LYS A 193 -13.90 -26.78 10.78
N ASP A 194 -14.92 -26.33 10.05
CA ASP A 194 -14.82 -26.06 8.61
C ASP A 194 -14.02 -24.77 8.35
N THR A 195 -14.08 -23.81 9.27
CA THR A 195 -13.43 -22.50 9.13
C THR A 195 -11.91 -22.61 8.98
N THR A 196 -11.22 -23.36 9.85
CA THR A 196 -9.74 -23.51 9.76
C THR A 196 -9.33 -24.23 8.48
N ALA A 197 -10.00 -25.33 8.11
CA ALA A 197 -9.72 -26.05 6.88
C ALA A 197 -9.96 -25.17 5.63
N ARG A 198 -11.03 -24.37 5.66
CA ARG A 198 -11.36 -23.40 4.60
C ARG A 198 -10.31 -22.29 4.51
N LEU A 199 -9.88 -21.71 5.63
CA LEU A 199 -8.83 -20.70 5.68
C LEU A 199 -7.52 -21.25 5.11
N ALA A 200 -7.10 -22.45 5.53
CA ALA A 200 -5.92 -23.12 4.98
C ALA A 200 -6.04 -23.37 3.47
N TYR A 201 -7.21 -23.79 2.99
CA TYR A 201 -7.48 -23.96 1.55
C TYR A 201 -7.37 -22.65 0.77
N LEU A 202 -7.92 -21.57 1.31
CA LEU A 202 -7.86 -20.24 0.71
C LEU A 202 -6.43 -19.71 0.67
N ILE A 203 -5.71 -19.77 1.79
CA ILE A 203 -4.37 -19.18 1.96
C ILE A 203 -3.31 -19.96 1.19
N ASN A 204 -3.23 -21.29 1.38
CA ASN A 204 -2.12 -22.09 0.86
C ASN A 204 -2.09 -22.18 -0.67
N GLN A 205 -3.27 -22.10 -1.30
CA GLN A 205 -3.42 -22.15 -2.76
C GLN A 205 -3.69 -20.77 -3.36
N MET A 206 -3.69 -19.70 -2.56
CA MET A 206 -4.11 -18.35 -2.97
C MET A 206 -5.51 -18.30 -3.62
N ASN A 207 -6.38 -19.22 -3.22
CA ASN A 207 -7.71 -19.38 -3.79
C ASN A 207 -8.67 -18.23 -3.45
N TYR A 208 -8.33 -17.39 -2.47
CA TYR A 208 -9.13 -16.23 -2.06
C TYR A 208 -9.30 -15.17 -3.15
N ILE A 209 -8.54 -15.21 -4.24
CA ILE A 209 -8.70 -14.25 -5.35
C ILE A 209 -9.83 -14.64 -6.32
N TYR A 210 -10.27 -15.91 -6.32
CA TYR A 210 -11.24 -16.42 -7.29
C TYR A 210 -12.66 -16.41 -6.72
N PRO A 211 -13.68 -15.99 -7.49
CA PRO A 211 -15.07 -16.12 -7.09
C PRO A 211 -15.52 -17.59 -7.12
N LEU A 212 -16.64 -17.88 -6.44
CA LEU A 212 -17.34 -19.16 -6.59
C LEU A 212 -18.21 -19.14 -7.84
N LYS A 213 -18.38 -20.31 -8.48
CA LYS A 213 -19.32 -20.48 -9.59
C LYS A 213 -20.76 -20.30 -9.08
N GLN A 214 -21.63 -19.76 -9.92
CA GLN A 214 -23.01 -19.38 -9.55
C GLN A 214 -23.89 -20.56 -9.09
N HIS A 215 -23.51 -21.80 -9.41
CA HIS A 215 -24.33 -23.00 -9.20
C HIS A 215 -23.58 -24.16 -8.52
N ASN A 216 -22.31 -23.96 -8.18
CA ASN A 216 -21.53 -24.96 -7.45
C ASN A 216 -20.54 -24.23 -6.53
N GLU A 217 -20.19 -24.82 -5.40
CA GLU A 217 -19.19 -24.27 -4.46
C GLU A 217 -17.75 -24.33 -5.01
N ASP A 218 -17.59 -24.63 -6.31
CA ASP A 218 -16.32 -24.62 -7.03
C ASP A 218 -15.84 -23.20 -7.31
N LEU A 219 -14.52 -23.03 -7.34
CA LEU A 219 -13.89 -21.79 -7.78
C LEU A 219 -14.03 -21.60 -9.30
N ASP A 220 -14.30 -20.36 -9.70
CA ASP A 220 -14.17 -19.92 -11.09
C ASP A 220 -12.76 -19.42 -11.35
N VAL A 221 -11.88 -20.36 -11.70
CA VAL A 221 -10.46 -20.10 -11.98
C VAL A 221 -10.22 -19.22 -13.21
N ASN A 222 -11.24 -19.00 -14.05
CA ASN A 222 -11.15 -18.13 -15.22
C ASN A 222 -11.36 -16.65 -14.87
N CYS A 223 -11.74 -16.35 -13.62
CA CYS A 223 -11.96 -14.99 -13.13
C CYS A 223 -10.99 -14.67 -11.97
N PRO A 224 -9.66 -14.67 -12.18
CA PRO A 224 -8.71 -14.28 -11.15
C PRO A 224 -9.00 -12.87 -10.67
N TYR A 225 -8.90 -12.65 -9.36
CA TYR A 225 -9.24 -11.39 -8.67
C TYR A 225 -10.71 -10.96 -8.77
N GLY A 226 -11.58 -11.79 -9.36
CA GLY A 226 -13.02 -11.57 -9.46
C GLY A 226 -13.79 -11.85 -8.16
N HIS A 227 -13.12 -12.28 -7.09
CA HIS A 227 -13.80 -12.54 -5.81
C HIS A 227 -14.45 -11.26 -5.27
N PRO A 228 -15.72 -11.31 -4.78
CA PRO A 228 -16.43 -10.12 -4.32
C PRO A 228 -15.71 -9.32 -3.22
N ALA A 229 -14.93 -9.99 -2.37
CA ALA A 229 -14.13 -9.29 -1.36
C ALA A 229 -13.03 -8.41 -1.97
N VAL A 230 -12.37 -8.86 -3.06
CA VAL A 230 -11.36 -8.08 -3.78
C VAL A 230 -11.99 -6.83 -4.37
N ILE A 231 -13.04 -7.02 -5.16
CA ILE A 231 -13.79 -5.94 -5.82
C ILE A 231 -14.32 -4.94 -4.79
N SER A 232 -14.97 -5.44 -3.73
CA SER A 232 -15.57 -4.60 -2.70
C SER A 232 -14.53 -3.81 -1.90
N SER A 233 -13.32 -4.35 -1.70
CA SER A 233 -12.21 -3.66 -1.03
C SER A 233 -11.63 -2.55 -1.90
N ILE A 234 -11.37 -2.84 -3.18
CA ILE A 234 -10.88 -1.85 -4.14
C ILE A 234 -11.88 -0.69 -4.27
N LYS A 235 -13.16 -1.02 -4.48
CA LYS A 235 -14.24 -0.03 -4.61
C LYS A 235 -14.32 0.87 -3.37
N HIS A 236 -14.43 0.27 -2.19
CA HIS A 236 -14.57 1.02 -0.95
C HIS A 236 -13.38 1.96 -0.69
N TYR A 237 -12.14 1.50 -0.90
CA TYR A 237 -11.00 2.34 -0.53
C TYR A 237 -10.59 3.35 -1.60
N PHE A 238 -10.56 2.95 -2.88
CA PHE A 238 -10.01 3.78 -3.95
C PHE A 238 -11.07 4.62 -4.67
N PHE A 239 -12.29 4.10 -4.81
CA PHE A 239 -13.35 4.67 -5.65
C PHE A 239 -14.47 5.35 -4.86
N VAL A 240 -14.75 4.90 -3.63
CA VAL A 240 -15.68 5.59 -2.73
C VAL A 240 -14.91 6.68 -1.95
N GLY A 241 -15.41 7.91 -2.02
CA GLY A 241 -14.81 9.05 -1.33
C GLY A 241 -15.63 9.47 -0.12
N ASP A 242 -15.11 9.27 1.10
CA ASP A 242 -15.83 9.70 2.31
C ASP A 242 -15.79 11.22 2.56
N ARG A 243 -14.82 11.94 1.96
CA ARG A 243 -14.59 13.38 2.20
C ARG A 243 -14.04 14.12 0.97
N GLY A 244 -14.74 14.05 -0.15
CA GLY A 244 -14.39 14.71 -1.42
C GLY A 244 -14.08 13.73 -2.55
N SER A 245 -13.26 14.14 -3.52
CA SER A 245 -12.86 13.27 -4.64
C SER A 245 -12.13 12.01 -4.16
N SER A 246 -12.57 10.84 -4.65
CA SER A 246 -11.93 9.54 -4.39
C SER A 246 -10.46 9.54 -4.82
N LEU A 247 -9.67 8.57 -4.32
CA LEU A 247 -8.26 8.45 -4.71
C LEU A 247 -8.13 8.17 -6.21
N ALA A 248 -8.99 7.30 -6.75
CA ALA A 248 -9.07 7.03 -8.17
C ALA A 248 -9.34 8.32 -8.97
N ASN A 249 -10.33 9.13 -8.56
CA ASN A 249 -10.66 10.38 -9.25
C ASN A 249 -9.51 11.40 -9.22
N LYS A 250 -8.70 11.44 -8.16
CA LYS A 250 -7.53 12.33 -8.05
C LYS A 250 -6.40 11.96 -9.03
N HIS A 251 -6.44 10.73 -9.55
CA HIS A 251 -5.46 10.15 -10.46
C HIS A 251 -6.14 9.54 -11.69
N SER A 252 -7.30 10.08 -12.11
CA SER A 252 -8.11 9.49 -13.18
C SER A 252 -7.35 9.38 -14.51
N THR A 253 -6.43 10.33 -14.77
CA THR A 253 -5.59 10.36 -15.97
C THR A 253 -4.50 9.28 -15.99
N CYS A 254 -4.28 8.56 -14.88
CA CYS A 254 -3.26 7.52 -14.77
C CYS A 254 -3.80 6.13 -15.12
N PHE A 255 -5.12 5.94 -15.19
CA PHE A 255 -5.71 4.71 -15.72
C PHE A 255 -5.52 4.68 -17.23
N THR A 256 -5.04 3.55 -17.74
CA THR A 256 -4.71 3.38 -19.15
C THR A 256 -5.06 1.96 -19.61
N SER A 257 -5.21 1.78 -20.91
CA SER A 257 -5.32 0.45 -21.53
C SER A 257 -3.93 -0.12 -21.81
N SER A 258 -3.80 -1.44 -21.76
CA SER A 258 -2.62 -2.14 -22.26
C SER A 258 -2.55 -2.14 -23.80
N PHE A 259 -3.65 -1.82 -24.49
CA PHE A 259 -3.68 -1.59 -25.94
C PHE A 259 -3.46 -0.12 -26.26
N LYS A 260 -2.62 0.15 -27.26
CA LYS A 260 -2.29 1.52 -27.69
C LYS A 260 -3.20 2.07 -28.78
N ASP A 261 -3.80 1.19 -29.56
CA ASP A 261 -4.58 1.52 -30.75
C ASP A 261 -5.90 0.76 -30.80
N GLY A 262 -6.86 1.28 -31.58
CA GLY A 262 -8.16 0.67 -31.81
C GLY A 262 -9.15 0.84 -30.64
N PRO A 263 -10.34 0.21 -30.71
CA PRO A 263 -11.38 0.41 -29.68
C PRO A 263 -10.93 0.03 -28.26
N LEU A 264 -10.10 -1.00 -28.13
CA LEU A 264 -9.60 -1.48 -26.84
C LEU A 264 -8.66 -0.47 -26.15
N SER A 265 -8.08 0.49 -26.88
CA SER A 265 -7.22 1.51 -26.26
C SER A 265 -8.00 2.51 -25.41
N LEU A 266 -9.33 2.54 -25.54
CA LEU A 266 -10.25 3.38 -24.75
C LEU A 266 -10.73 2.68 -23.47
N GLU A 267 -10.53 1.37 -23.37
CA GLU A 267 -10.95 0.54 -22.24
C GLU A 267 -9.94 0.67 -21.09
N LEU A 268 -10.31 1.44 -20.05
CA LEU A 268 -9.46 1.67 -18.88
C LEU A 268 -9.33 0.40 -18.04
N GLU A 269 -8.11 0.11 -17.58
CA GLU A 269 -7.78 -1.04 -16.76
C GLU A 269 -7.42 -0.64 -15.33
N LEU A 270 -7.70 -1.51 -14.34
CA LEU A 270 -7.09 -1.36 -13.03
C LEU A 270 -5.56 -1.56 -13.11
N PRO A 271 -4.76 -0.80 -12.35
CA PRO A 271 -3.33 -1.04 -12.27
C PRO A 271 -3.00 -2.35 -11.53
N ILE A 272 -1.91 -2.99 -11.93
CA ILE A 272 -1.39 -4.20 -11.28
C ILE A 272 -1.16 -3.95 -9.79
N ALA A 273 -0.52 -2.81 -9.44
CA ALA A 273 -0.19 -2.48 -8.06
C ALA A 273 -1.43 -2.41 -7.15
N MET A 274 -2.52 -1.83 -7.65
CA MET A 274 -3.79 -1.73 -6.92
C MET A 274 -4.41 -3.11 -6.64
N VAL A 275 -4.44 -3.99 -7.65
CA VAL A 275 -5.01 -5.34 -7.52
C VAL A 275 -4.13 -6.23 -6.63
N SER A 276 -2.81 -6.17 -6.79
CA SER A 276 -1.86 -6.88 -5.93
C SER A 276 -1.99 -6.45 -4.47
N LEU A 277 -2.10 -5.14 -4.19
CA LEU A 277 -2.30 -4.64 -2.83
C LEU A 277 -3.60 -5.17 -2.23
N ALA A 278 -4.67 -5.26 -3.03
CA ALA A 278 -5.94 -5.80 -2.59
C ALA A 278 -5.85 -7.28 -2.18
N ALA A 279 -5.22 -8.10 -3.02
CA ALA A 279 -5.01 -9.51 -2.75
C ALA A 279 -4.11 -9.73 -1.52
N THR A 280 -3.00 -8.99 -1.41
CA THR A 280 -2.09 -9.05 -0.25
C THR A 280 -2.79 -8.67 1.05
N ALA A 281 -3.60 -7.61 1.05
CA ALA A 281 -4.31 -7.18 2.25
C ALA A 281 -5.35 -8.22 2.69
N ILE A 282 -6.07 -8.83 1.74
CA ILE A 282 -6.99 -9.95 2.01
C ILE A 282 -6.22 -11.15 2.58
N HIS A 283 -5.08 -11.51 2.01
CA HIS A 283 -4.22 -12.58 2.53
C HIS A 283 -3.84 -12.32 3.99
N ALA A 284 -3.35 -11.11 4.29
CA ALA A 284 -3.00 -10.72 5.65
C ALA A 284 -4.18 -10.77 6.62
N SER A 285 -5.38 -10.39 6.16
CA SER A 285 -6.60 -10.48 6.96
C SER A 285 -7.00 -11.94 7.22
N LEU A 286 -6.85 -12.84 6.24
CA LEU A 286 -7.15 -14.28 6.38
C LEU A 286 -6.15 -14.97 7.33
N VAL A 287 -4.85 -14.74 7.17
CA VAL A 287 -3.81 -15.30 8.06
C VAL A 287 -4.03 -14.86 9.50
N LYS A 288 -4.34 -13.58 9.72
CA LYS A 288 -4.67 -13.07 11.04
C LYS A 288 -5.86 -13.80 11.67
N TRP A 289 -6.88 -14.10 10.87
CA TRP A 289 -8.06 -14.83 11.32
C TRP A 289 -7.71 -16.28 11.67
N ASP A 290 -6.89 -16.94 10.85
CA ASP A 290 -6.40 -18.31 11.08
C ASP A 290 -5.59 -18.43 12.39
N GLU A 291 -4.71 -17.46 12.66
CA GLU A 291 -3.87 -17.45 13.87
C GLU A 291 -4.65 -17.19 15.17
N THR A 292 -5.69 -16.35 15.12
CA THR A 292 -6.30 -15.79 16.34
C THR A 292 -7.77 -16.16 16.53
N GLY A 293 -8.38 -16.82 15.55
CA GLY A 293 -9.81 -17.18 15.54
C GLY A 293 -10.76 -15.98 15.66
N SER A 294 -10.26 -14.75 15.53
CA SER A 294 -11.01 -13.52 15.75
C SER A 294 -10.28 -12.32 15.11
N GLN A 295 -10.95 -11.18 14.95
CA GLN A 295 -10.33 -9.98 14.38
C GLN A 295 -9.47 -9.19 15.39
N LYS A 296 -8.84 -9.83 16.39
CA LYS A 296 -8.10 -9.09 17.42
C LYS A 296 -6.88 -8.35 16.85
N SER A 297 -6.72 -7.09 17.25
CA SER A 297 -5.71 -6.15 16.73
C SER A 297 -4.28 -6.56 17.09
N LYS A 298 -3.65 -7.42 16.29
CA LYS A 298 -2.20 -7.45 16.14
C LYS A 298 -1.81 -6.37 15.11
N GLY A 299 -0.77 -5.60 15.39
CA GLY A 299 -0.30 -4.54 14.51
C GLY A 299 0.06 -5.08 13.12
N PHE A 300 -0.41 -4.43 12.06
CA PHE A 300 -0.05 -4.79 10.69
C PHE A 300 1.37 -4.36 10.38
N ARG A 301 2.20 -5.32 9.96
CA ARG A 301 3.57 -5.07 9.49
C ARG A 301 3.60 -5.36 8.01
N ALA A 302 3.55 -4.31 7.20
CA ALA A 302 3.44 -4.43 5.75
C ALA A 302 4.64 -5.19 5.15
N GLU A 303 5.80 -5.13 5.79
CA GLU A 303 7.03 -5.81 5.40
C GLU A 303 6.90 -7.34 5.49
N GLU A 304 6.01 -7.87 6.34
CA GLU A 304 5.77 -9.31 6.48
C GLU A 304 5.04 -9.91 5.26
N TYR A 305 4.40 -9.08 4.44
CA TYR A 305 3.59 -9.51 3.31
C TYR A 305 4.13 -9.04 1.95
N GLN A 306 5.37 -8.54 1.92
CA GLN A 306 5.99 -8.06 0.69
C GLN A 306 6.18 -9.20 -0.34
N ASP A 307 6.57 -10.39 0.09
CA ASP A 307 6.73 -11.55 -0.79
C ASP A 307 5.39 -12.00 -1.41
N ILE A 308 4.29 -11.88 -0.65
CA ILE A 308 2.93 -12.13 -1.14
C ILE A 308 2.54 -11.10 -2.21
N TYR A 309 2.83 -9.83 -1.95
CA TYR A 309 2.60 -8.75 -2.92
C TYR A 309 3.37 -8.96 -4.23
N GLU A 310 4.69 -9.19 -4.12
CA GLU A 310 5.55 -9.45 -5.28
C GLU A 310 5.09 -10.69 -6.05
N GLY A 311 4.56 -11.70 -5.37
CA GLY A 311 3.95 -12.87 -6.01
C GLY A 311 2.75 -12.49 -6.89
N HIS A 312 1.81 -11.70 -6.37
CA HIS A 312 0.65 -11.22 -7.13
C HIS A 312 1.04 -10.33 -8.30
N GLU A 313 2.00 -9.43 -8.09
CA GLU A 313 2.55 -8.57 -9.13
C GLU A 313 3.18 -9.40 -10.24
N ALA A 314 4.06 -10.35 -9.92
CA ALA A 314 4.72 -11.22 -10.89
C ALA A 314 3.71 -12.01 -11.74
N PHE A 315 2.63 -12.53 -11.14
CA PHE A 315 1.59 -13.24 -11.88
C PHE A 315 0.78 -12.32 -12.81
N LEU A 316 0.41 -11.13 -12.35
CA LEU A 316 -0.31 -10.18 -13.20
C LEU A 316 0.58 -9.69 -14.35
N GLN A 317 1.87 -9.49 -14.11
CA GLN A 317 2.85 -9.16 -15.15
C GLN A 317 3.01 -10.32 -16.15
N SER A 318 3.05 -11.58 -15.71
CA SER A 318 3.11 -12.71 -16.64
C SER A 318 1.83 -12.85 -17.46
N LEU A 319 0.65 -12.65 -16.86
CA LEU A 319 -0.60 -12.58 -17.61
C LEU A 319 -0.60 -11.47 -18.65
N LYS A 320 -0.08 -10.28 -18.32
CA LYS A 320 0.04 -9.16 -19.26
C LYS A 320 0.99 -9.49 -20.42
N ALA A 321 2.11 -10.14 -20.14
CA ALA A 321 3.11 -10.49 -21.14
C ALA A 321 2.69 -11.64 -22.07
N GLU A 322 2.11 -12.70 -21.51
CA GLU A 322 1.83 -13.95 -22.24
C GLU A 322 0.37 -14.05 -22.72
N TRP A 323 -0.56 -13.42 -21.99
CA TRP A 323 -2.00 -13.56 -22.17
C TRP A 323 -2.69 -12.18 -22.25
N LEU A 324 -2.09 -11.24 -22.98
CA LEU A 324 -2.49 -9.83 -23.01
C LEU A 324 -4.00 -9.58 -23.15
N LYS A 325 -4.68 -10.31 -24.06
CA LYS A 325 -6.14 -10.17 -24.24
C LYS A 325 -6.93 -10.59 -23.01
N PHE A 326 -6.50 -11.64 -22.31
CA PHE A 326 -7.12 -12.12 -21.09
C PHE A 326 -6.83 -11.17 -19.92
N PHE A 327 -5.58 -10.69 -19.80
CA PHE A 327 -5.20 -9.66 -18.84
C PHE A 327 -6.06 -8.40 -19.00
N HIS A 328 -6.15 -7.88 -20.23
CA HIS A 328 -6.93 -6.69 -20.57
C HIS A 328 -8.40 -6.85 -20.16
N LYS A 329 -9.04 -7.94 -20.59
CA LYS A 329 -10.43 -8.25 -20.20
C LYS A 329 -10.60 -8.30 -18.68
N THR A 330 -9.65 -8.92 -17.98
CA THR A 330 -9.66 -9.01 -16.52
C THR A 330 -9.60 -7.65 -15.86
N MET A 331 -8.58 -6.86 -16.17
CA MET A 331 -8.35 -5.59 -15.49
C MET A 331 -9.38 -4.52 -15.91
N HIS A 332 -9.85 -4.57 -17.16
CA HIS A 332 -10.93 -3.71 -17.63
C HIS A 332 -12.27 -4.03 -16.96
N ALA A 333 -12.66 -5.31 -16.92
CA ALA A 333 -13.90 -5.71 -16.24
C ALA A 333 -13.86 -5.34 -14.74
N LEU A 334 -12.72 -5.52 -14.07
CA LEU A 334 -12.55 -5.06 -12.70
C LEU A 334 -12.73 -3.55 -12.59
N HIS A 335 -12.14 -2.77 -13.50
CA HIS A 335 -12.27 -1.31 -13.52
C HIS A 335 -13.73 -0.88 -13.70
N GLU A 336 -14.46 -1.46 -14.65
CA GLU A 336 -15.89 -1.16 -14.88
C GLU A 336 -16.77 -1.44 -13.65
N ILE A 337 -16.45 -2.48 -12.87
CA ILE A 337 -17.25 -2.84 -11.68
C ILE A 337 -16.98 -1.88 -10.51
N VAL A 338 -15.73 -1.43 -10.34
CA VAL A 338 -15.33 -0.62 -9.18
C VAL A 338 -15.49 0.88 -9.38
N ALA A 339 -15.36 1.36 -10.62
CA ALA A 339 -15.72 2.72 -11.01
C ALA A 339 -17.22 2.98 -10.79
#